data_AF-A0AAV9P474-F1
#
_entry.id   AF-A0AAV9P474-F1
#
_cell.length_a   1.000
_cell.length_b   1.000
_cell.length_c   1.000
_cell.angle_alpha   90.00
_cell.angle_beta   90.00
_cell.angle_gamma   90.00
#
_symmetry.space_group_name_H-M   'P 1'
#
loop_
_entity.id
_entity.type
_entity.pdbx_description
1 polymer ?
#
loop_
_entity_poly.entity_id
_entity_poly.type
_entity_poly.pdbx_seq_one_letter_code
_entity_poly.pdbx_strand_id
1 'polypeptide(L)'
;MKCLPQNKLAQAQGNVLHDWHAEILAIRAFNRFLVDECADLARKGFEEKDTGGWVRWRHRDDGHARLESAHEGDVGSAPFELRDDVSIHMYCSEAPCGDASMELTMAEQEDDTPWSKSSGSHATDSSMLGRGHFDRLGIVRRKPARPDAPLTLSKSCSDKLAMKQCTSLLSGLTSRLVWPENVYLYTLVLPESQYVGTAVERAFGPQGRMKAVASLNTRQRESWKAGGYAFKPFDVRTTTREFEYSRRSGTTTAAVPSNLSAMVTPQRQEILINGVLQGRKQFDPRGASCASRRAMWKDVIDVAATAGQEIAEVSGKGTCCEMKHTSQIREHVKKDVREMSLQRWERNVGDEEWKIEDS
;
A
#
# COMPACT_ATOMS: atom_id res chain seq x y z
N MET A 1 12.29 13.79 -6.43
CA MET A 1 12.20 12.42 -5.85
C MET A 1 10.89 12.32 -5.07
N LYS A 2 10.09 11.26 -5.26
CA LYS A 2 8.79 11.09 -4.56
C LYS A 2 8.79 10.02 -3.45
N CYS A 3 9.95 9.78 -2.86
CA CYS A 3 10.15 8.82 -1.78
C CYS A 3 11.17 9.37 -0.78
N LEU A 4 11.12 8.90 0.46
CA LEU A 4 12.06 9.28 1.50
C LEU A 4 13.38 8.49 1.34
N PRO A 5 14.55 9.16 1.30
CA PRO A 5 15.85 8.50 1.31
C PRO A 5 16.04 7.57 2.52
N GLN A 6 16.74 6.46 2.31
CA GLN A 6 16.99 5.45 3.35
C GLN A 6 17.72 6.04 4.58
N ASN A 7 18.71 6.91 4.35
CA ASN A 7 19.47 7.57 5.41
C ASN A 7 18.65 8.58 6.24
N LYS A 8 17.40 8.85 5.84
CA LYS A 8 16.47 9.75 6.53
C LYS A 8 15.36 9.01 7.29
N LEU A 9 15.27 7.68 7.17
CA LEU A 9 14.18 6.91 7.79
C LEU A 9 14.15 7.06 9.31
N ALA A 10 15.29 6.97 9.99
CA ALA A 10 15.38 7.08 11.45
C ALA A 10 14.86 8.42 12.01
N GLN A 11 14.89 9.47 11.20
CA GLN A 11 14.43 10.80 11.57
C GLN A 11 12.91 10.98 11.36
N ALA A 12 12.26 10.09 10.62
CA ALA A 12 10.86 10.25 10.24
C ALA A 12 9.90 10.09 11.43
N GLN A 13 10.20 9.20 12.38
CA GLN A 13 9.44 9.00 13.63
C GLN A 13 7.92 8.86 13.40
N GLY A 14 7.54 8.22 12.28
CA GLY A 14 6.16 8.05 11.85
C GLY A 14 5.48 9.26 11.22
N ASN A 15 6.15 10.42 11.16
CA ASN A 15 5.60 11.72 10.74
C ASN A 15 5.77 12.02 9.24
N VAL A 16 6.69 11.33 8.56
CA VAL A 16 6.99 11.57 7.15
C VAL A 16 6.49 10.40 6.29
N LEU A 17 5.79 10.70 5.20
CA LEU A 17 5.41 9.67 4.22
C LEU A 17 6.68 9.13 3.53
N HIS A 18 6.86 7.82 3.52
CA HIS A 18 8.03 7.20 2.86
C HIS A 18 7.92 7.17 1.35
N ASP A 19 6.69 7.16 0.84
CA ASP A 19 6.38 7.08 -0.58
C ASP A 19 5.09 7.85 -0.82
N TRP A 20 5.18 8.82 -1.71
CA TRP A 20 4.08 9.67 -2.13
C TRP A 20 3.96 9.70 -3.66
N HIS A 21 4.33 8.60 -4.33
CA HIS A 21 3.80 8.30 -5.65
C HIS A 21 2.27 8.26 -5.60
N ALA A 22 1.61 8.67 -6.68
CA ALA A 22 0.17 8.91 -6.71
C ALA A 22 -0.64 7.67 -6.32
N GLU A 23 -0.27 6.49 -6.82
CA GLU A 23 -0.93 5.21 -6.55
C GLU A 23 -0.83 4.84 -5.07
N ILE A 24 0.34 5.08 -4.46
CA ILE A 24 0.59 4.78 -3.04
C ILE A 24 -0.08 5.82 -2.14
N LEU A 25 -0.08 7.08 -2.55
CA LEU A 25 -0.76 8.16 -1.85
C LEU A 25 -2.28 7.96 -1.90
N ALA A 26 -2.84 7.49 -3.03
CA ALA A 26 -4.25 7.15 -3.16
C ALA A 26 -4.66 6.02 -2.18
N ILE A 27 -3.84 4.96 -2.05
CA ILE A 27 -4.09 3.91 -1.05
C ILE A 27 -4.04 4.47 0.37
N ARG A 28 -3.10 5.38 0.66
CA ARG A 28 -3.03 6.07 1.97
C ARG A 28 -4.27 6.92 2.24
N ALA A 29 -4.71 7.69 1.24
CA ALA A 29 -5.93 8.49 1.28
C ALA A 29 -7.15 7.62 1.54
N PHE A 30 -7.25 6.49 0.85
CA PHE A 30 -8.33 5.52 1.04
C PHE A 30 -8.35 4.96 2.47
N ASN A 31 -7.19 4.63 3.04
CA ASN A 31 -7.12 4.19 4.43
C ASN A 31 -7.52 5.30 5.42
N ARG A 32 -7.13 6.55 5.15
CA ARG A 32 -7.55 7.72 5.94
C ARG A 32 -9.06 7.91 5.89
N PHE A 33 -9.63 7.83 4.69
CA PHE A 33 -11.06 7.89 4.46
C PHE A 33 -11.80 6.80 5.24
N LEU A 34 -11.35 5.54 5.18
CA LEU A 34 -11.96 4.46 5.96
C LEU A 34 -11.90 4.71 7.47
N VAL A 35 -10.80 5.26 8.00
CA VAL A 35 -10.73 5.63 9.42
C VAL A 35 -11.72 6.74 9.75
N ASP A 36 -11.89 7.74 8.88
CA ASP A 36 -12.91 8.80 9.05
C ASP A 36 -14.33 8.21 9.04
N GLU A 37 -14.65 7.32 8.09
CA GLU A 37 -15.95 6.64 8.03
C GLU A 37 -16.22 5.77 9.26
N CYS A 38 -15.21 5.04 9.76
CA CYS A 38 -15.32 4.29 11.00
C CYS A 38 -15.52 5.21 12.22
N ALA A 39 -14.84 6.36 12.27
CA ALA A 39 -15.03 7.34 13.34
C ALA A 39 -16.45 7.91 13.35
N ASP A 40 -16.98 8.22 12.17
CA ASP A 40 -18.34 8.72 11.99
C ASP A 40 -19.39 7.69 12.43
N LEU A 41 -19.19 6.42 12.06
CA LEU A 41 -20.07 5.33 12.46
C LEU A 41 -19.97 5.03 13.97
N ALA A 42 -18.76 4.95 14.52
CA ALA A 42 -18.54 4.71 15.95
C ALA A 42 -19.24 5.76 16.82
N ARG A 43 -19.19 7.04 16.43
CA ARG A 43 -19.84 8.14 17.16
C ARG A 43 -21.37 8.08 17.12
N LYS A 44 -21.96 7.46 16.09
CA LYS A 44 -23.41 7.26 16.01
C LYS A 44 -23.89 6.14 16.92
N GLY A 45 -23.00 5.23 17.32
CA GLY A 45 -23.34 4.06 18.11
C GLY A 45 -23.82 2.87 17.27
N PHE A 46 -24.24 1.82 17.96
CA PHE A 46 -24.78 0.58 17.38
C PHE A 46 -26.32 0.65 17.45
N GLU A 47 -26.99 0.91 16.33
CA GLU A 47 -28.46 0.97 16.23
C GLU A 47 -28.95 0.08 15.08
N GLU A 48 -30.16 -0.50 15.15
CA GLU A 48 -30.71 -1.50 14.20
C GLU A 48 -30.70 -1.11 12.69
N LYS A 49 -30.36 0.12 12.33
CA LYS A 49 -30.18 0.60 10.94
C LYS A 49 -28.70 0.81 10.56
N ASP A 50 -27.79 0.16 11.28
CA ASP A 50 -26.31 0.20 11.26
C ASP A 50 -25.64 0.20 9.88
N THR A 51 -25.76 1.32 9.16
CA THR A 51 -25.13 1.49 7.86
C THR A 51 -24.51 2.88 7.76
N GLY A 52 -23.19 2.94 7.87
CA GLY A 52 -22.44 4.01 7.21
C GLY A 52 -22.64 3.90 5.69
N GLY A 53 -22.34 4.98 4.97
CA GLY A 53 -22.46 4.96 3.50
C GLY A 53 -21.58 3.89 2.84
N TRP A 54 -20.47 3.53 3.50
CA TRP A 54 -19.44 2.65 2.94
C TRP A 54 -19.04 1.50 3.85
N VAL A 55 -18.99 1.75 5.17
CA VAL A 55 -18.68 0.75 6.20
C VAL A 55 -19.90 0.46 7.06
N ARG A 56 -19.95 -0.74 7.62
CA ARG A 56 -20.94 -1.18 8.61
C ARG A 56 -20.27 -1.82 9.80
N TRP A 57 -21.01 -1.98 10.89
CA TRP A 57 -20.60 -2.84 11.98
C TRP A 57 -20.56 -4.29 11.48
N ARG A 58 -19.51 -5.01 11.89
CA ARG A 58 -19.36 -6.43 11.55
C ARG A 58 -20.11 -7.27 12.59
N HIS A 59 -21.09 -8.04 12.15
CA HIS A 59 -21.82 -8.97 13.01
C HIS A 59 -21.02 -10.28 13.15
N ARG A 60 -20.86 -10.77 14.39
CA ARG A 60 -20.04 -11.97 14.65
C ARG A 60 -20.69 -13.29 14.22
N ASP A 61 -21.95 -13.26 13.80
CA ASP A 61 -22.74 -14.45 13.46
C ASP A 61 -22.62 -14.89 11.98
N ASP A 62 -21.81 -14.20 11.16
CA ASP A 62 -21.68 -14.46 9.71
C ASP A 62 -20.85 -15.71 9.34
N GLY A 63 -20.92 -16.78 10.13
CA GLY A 63 -20.50 -18.13 9.72
C GLY A 63 -18.99 -18.38 9.66
N HIS A 64 -18.14 -17.42 10.06
CA HIS A 64 -16.72 -17.67 10.31
C HIS A 64 -16.57 -18.43 11.63
N ALA A 65 -16.73 -19.75 11.56
CA ALA A 65 -16.55 -20.66 12.69
C ALA A 65 -15.27 -20.30 13.44
N ARG A 66 -15.40 -20.06 14.76
CA ARG A 66 -14.26 -20.01 15.68
C ARG A 66 -13.45 -21.29 15.43
N LEU A 67 -12.32 -21.18 14.75
CA LEU A 67 -11.35 -22.26 14.76
C LEU A 67 -10.85 -22.32 16.21
N GLU A 68 -11.26 -23.35 16.96
CA GLU A 68 -10.93 -23.56 18.38
C GLU A 68 -9.42 -23.62 18.65
N SER A 69 -8.58 -23.58 17.61
CA SER A 69 -7.13 -23.59 17.65
C SER A 69 -6.46 -22.23 17.42
N ALA A 70 -7.21 -21.15 17.26
CA ALA A 70 -6.62 -19.81 17.10
C ALA A 70 -6.44 -19.16 18.47
N HIS A 71 -5.19 -18.82 18.80
CA HIS A 71 -4.84 -18.10 20.04
C HIS A 71 -5.78 -16.90 20.25
N GLU A 72 -6.19 -16.68 21.51
CA GLU A 72 -7.22 -15.73 21.97
C GLU A 72 -7.05 -14.25 21.54
N GLY A 73 -6.03 -13.89 20.74
CA GLY A 73 -5.81 -12.55 20.17
C GLY A 73 -6.03 -12.40 18.65
N ASP A 74 -6.11 -13.49 17.87
CA ASP A 74 -5.93 -13.41 16.39
C ASP A 74 -7.24 -13.54 15.57
N VAL A 75 -8.35 -13.96 16.19
CA VAL A 75 -9.65 -14.12 15.48
C VAL A 75 -10.51 -12.85 15.60
N GLY A 76 -10.51 -12.05 14.53
CA GLY A 76 -11.66 -11.20 14.20
C GLY A 76 -11.99 -10.05 15.14
N SER A 77 -11.01 -9.25 15.55
CA SER A 77 -11.22 -8.06 16.40
C SER A 77 -11.65 -6.79 15.66
N ALA A 78 -11.64 -6.77 14.32
CA ALA A 78 -12.08 -5.60 13.56
C ALA A 78 -13.60 -5.38 13.76
N PRO A 79 -14.03 -4.25 14.37
CA PRO A 79 -15.44 -3.96 14.64
C PRO A 79 -16.24 -3.59 13.39
N PHE A 80 -15.57 -3.15 12.33
CA PHE A 80 -16.20 -2.71 11.09
C PHE A 80 -15.83 -3.61 9.92
N GLU A 81 -16.61 -3.50 8.85
CA GLU A 81 -16.29 -4.06 7.54
C GLU A 81 -16.83 -3.17 6.43
N LEU A 82 -16.24 -3.30 5.25
CA LEU A 82 -16.76 -2.67 4.05
C LEU A 82 -18.03 -3.41 3.61
N ARG A 83 -19.06 -2.68 3.19
CA ARG A 83 -20.30 -3.28 2.72
C ARG A 83 -20.06 -4.18 1.50
N ASP A 84 -20.86 -5.24 1.39
CA ASP A 84 -20.75 -6.26 0.34
C ASP A 84 -21.07 -5.73 -1.07
N ASP A 85 -21.84 -4.64 -1.16
CA ASP A 85 -22.24 -4.00 -2.42
C ASP A 85 -21.25 -2.94 -2.92
N VAL A 86 -20.11 -2.74 -2.23
CA VAL A 86 -19.08 -1.76 -2.59
C VAL A 86 -17.93 -2.42 -3.33
N SER A 87 -17.57 -1.85 -4.48
CA SER A 87 -16.38 -2.24 -5.25
C SER A 87 -15.39 -1.08 -5.35
N ILE A 88 -14.09 -1.41 -5.32
CA ILE A 88 -13.02 -0.41 -5.30
C ILE A 88 -12.34 -0.40 -6.67
N HIS A 89 -12.30 0.75 -7.32
CA HIS A 89 -11.62 0.93 -8.60
C HIS A 89 -10.53 1.99 -8.46
N MET A 90 -9.39 1.79 -9.13
CA MET A 90 -8.26 2.70 -9.12
C MET A 90 -7.95 3.11 -10.54
N TYR A 91 -7.77 4.41 -10.78
CA TYR A 91 -7.24 4.93 -12.02
C TYR A 91 -5.78 5.38 -11.83
N CYS A 92 -4.90 4.99 -12.73
CA CYS A 92 -3.53 5.51 -12.80
C CYS A 92 -3.29 6.12 -14.19
N SER A 93 -2.84 7.38 -14.24
CA SER A 93 -2.59 8.08 -15.51
C SER A 93 -1.34 7.59 -16.25
N GLU A 94 -0.55 6.75 -15.61
CA GLU A 94 0.67 6.13 -16.12
C GLU A 94 0.72 4.70 -15.58
N ALA A 95 1.40 3.80 -16.30
CA ALA A 95 1.60 2.45 -15.80
C ALA A 95 2.30 2.47 -14.43
N PRO A 96 1.84 1.69 -13.43
CA PRO A 96 2.45 1.69 -12.11
C PRO A 96 3.92 1.34 -12.20
N CYS A 97 4.78 2.21 -11.66
CA CYS A 97 6.22 2.02 -11.83
C CYS A 97 6.69 0.64 -11.34
N GLY A 98 7.67 0.06 -12.03
CA GLY A 98 8.16 -1.30 -11.79
C GLY A 98 7.80 -2.22 -12.93
N ASP A 99 7.53 -3.49 -12.62
CA ASP A 99 7.38 -4.56 -13.62
C ASP A 99 6.29 -4.32 -14.66
N ALA A 100 5.19 -3.65 -14.30
CA ALA A 100 4.09 -3.35 -15.23
C ALA A 100 4.39 -2.21 -16.21
N SER A 101 5.50 -1.48 -16.02
CA SER A 101 5.87 -0.32 -16.84
C SER A 101 7.22 -0.47 -17.54
N MET A 102 7.82 -1.67 -17.56
CA MET A 102 9.19 -1.85 -18.04
C MET A 102 9.31 -1.68 -19.54
N GLU A 103 8.43 -2.29 -20.31
CA GLU A 103 8.39 -2.20 -21.77
C GLU A 103 8.16 -0.75 -22.22
N LEU A 104 7.24 -0.04 -21.56
CA LEU A 104 7.00 1.38 -21.80
C LEU A 104 8.22 2.24 -21.45
N THR A 105 8.91 1.88 -20.36
CA THR A 105 10.12 2.58 -19.95
C THR A 105 11.24 2.41 -20.98
N MET A 106 11.44 1.20 -21.51
CA MET A 106 12.45 0.93 -22.53
C MET A 106 12.11 1.69 -23.82
N ALA A 107 10.86 1.60 -24.30
CA ALA A 107 10.44 2.30 -25.52
C ALA A 107 10.57 3.84 -25.47
N GLU A 108 10.63 4.45 -24.27
CA GLU A 108 10.85 5.88 -24.06
C GLU A 108 12.34 6.30 -24.08
N GLN A 109 13.30 5.36 -24.15
CA GLN A 109 14.74 5.68 -24.13
C GLN A 109 15.31 5.83 -25.55
N GLU A 110 16.18 6.84 -25.74
CA GLU A 110 17.00 6.96 -26.96
C GLU A 110 18.17 5.97 -26.97
N ASP A 111 18.57 5.46 -25.79
CA ASP A 111 19.60 4.45 -25.58
C ASP A 111 19.07 3.37 -24.62
N ASP A 112 18.75 2.20 -25.18
CA ASP A 112 18.23 1.03 -24.46
C ASP A 112 19.33 0.21 -23.77
N THR A 113 20.60 0.64 -23.83
CA THR A 113 21.71 -0.11 -23.26
C THR A 113 21.57 -0.14 -21.72
N PRO A 114 21.47 -1.34 -21.09
CA PRO A 114 21.44 -1.44 -19.64
C PRO A 114 22.68 -0.77 -19.05
N TRP A 115 22.52 0.04 -17.99
CA TRP A 115 23.65 0.66 -17.29
C TRP A 115 24.69 -0.40 -16.93
N SER A 116 25.82 -0.40 -17.64
CA SER A 116 26.93 -1.31 -17.39
C SER A 116 27.58 -0.98 -16.05
N LYS A 117 27.94 -2.02 -15.29
CA LYS A 117 28.68 -1.86 -14.04
C LYS A 117 30.02 -1.19 -14.35
N SER A 118 30.39 -0.19 -13.55
CA SER A 118 31.81 0.04 -13.29
C SER A 118 32.39 -1.27 -12.74
N SER A 119 33.20 -1.95 -13.56
CA SER A 119 33.97 -3.13 -13.19
C SER A 119 34.88 -2.81 -12.01
N GLY A 120 34.47 -3.18 -10.80
CA GLY A 120 35.27 -2.89 -9.60
C GLY A 120 34.71 -3.31 -8.25
N SER A 121 33.45 -3.77 -8.15
CA SER A 121 32.96 -4.35 -6.90
C SER A 121 32.16 -5.62 -7.17
N HIS A 122 32.43 -6.64 -6.37
CA HIS A 122 31.58 -7.81 -6.22
C HIS A 122 30.19 -7.35 -5.76
N ALA A 123 29.36 -6.90 -6.70
CA ALA A 123 27.96 -6.64 -6.47
C ALA A 123 27.33 -8.01 -6.17
N THR A 124 27.18 -8.30 -4.88
CA THR A 124 26.21 -9.30 -4.44
C THR A 124 24.88 -8.99 -5.15
N ASP A 125 24.21 -10.05 -5.58
CA ASP A 125 22.96 -10.11 -6.35
C ASP A 125 21.73 -9.49 -5.60
N SER A 126 21.96 -8.49 -4.75
CA SER A 126 21.13 -8.14 -3.59
C SER A 126 20.35 -6.84 -3.70
N SER A 127 20.40 -6.10 -4.81
CA SER A 127 19.84 -4.74 -4.85
C SER A 127 19.33 -4.34 -6.24
N MET A 128 18.15 -4.82 -6.64
CA MET A 128 17.47 -4.34 -7.85
C MET A 128 16.94 -2.91 -7.64
N LEU A 129 17.70 -1.91 -8.12
CA LEU A 129 17.37 -0.49 -8.01
C LEU A 129 16.76 0.02 -9.31
N GLY A 130 15.53 0.49 -9.21
CA GLY A 130 14.86 1.28 -10.23
C GLY A 130 14.84 0.64 -11.60
N ARG A 131 15.44 1.35 -12.55
CA ARG A 131 15.58 1.04 -13.97
C ARG A 131 16.86 0.26 -14.31
N GLY A 132 17.67 -0.14 -13.33
CA GLY A 132 18.79 -1.04 -13.58
C GLY A 132 18.30 -2.43 -13.99
N HIS A 133 19.01 -3.09 -14.92
CA HIS A 133 18.74 -4.47 -15.36
C HIS A 133 17.32 -4.68 -15.94
N PHE A 134 16.97 -3.99 -17.03
CA PHE A 134 15.68 -4.16 -17.74
C PHE A 134 15.48 -5.56 -18.32
N ASP A 135 16.57 -6.27 -18.59
CA ASP A 135 16.60 -7.67 -19.01
C ASP A 135 15.98 -8.63 -17.97
N ARG A 136 15.95 -8.23 -16.69
CA ARG A 136 15.43 -9.06 -15.60
C ARG A 136 14.01 -8.65 -15.21
N LEU A 137 13.02 -9.18 -15.91
CA LEU A 137 11.58 -8.94 -15.65
C LEU A 137 11.03 -9.86 -14.54
N GLY A 138 9.88 -9.51 -13.96
CA GLY A 138 9.16 -10.35 -12.99
C GLY A 138 9.73 -10.36 -11.56
N ILE A 139 10.69 -9.47 -11.25
CA ILE A 139 11.36 -9.41 -9.94
C ILE A 139 11.05 -8.11 -9.18
N VAL A 140 11.12 -8.18 -7.85
CA VAL A 140 10.89 -7.02 -6.97
C VAL A 140 11.97 -5.95 -7.17
N ARG A 141 11.53 -4.70 -7.27
CA ARG A 141 12.40 -3.53 -7.51
C ARG A 141 12.20 -2.46 -6.44
N ARG A 142 13.27 -1.75 -6.12
CA ARG A 142 13.24 -0.55 -5.25
C ARG A 142 13.24 0.72 -6.08
N LYS A 143 12.72 1.81 -5.51
CA LYS A 143 12.89 3.18 -5.99
C LYS A 143 14.23 3.72 -5.48
N PRO A 144 14.84 4.74 -6.08
CA PRO A 144 14.39 5.55 -7.22
C PRO A 144 14.70 4.89 -8.57
N ALA A 145 14.09 5.41 -9.64
CA ALA A 145 14.34 4.95 -11.01
C ALA A 145 15.66 5.47 -11.61
N ARG A 146 16.37 6.38 -10.93
CA ARG A 146 17.57 7.05 -11.46
C ARG A 146 18.83 6.76 -10.62
N PRO A 147 20.02 6.58 -11.24
CA PRO A 147 21.27 6.30 -10.52
C PRO A 147 21.77 7.45 -9.64
N ASP A 148 21.47 8.70 -10.02
CA ASP A 148 21.87 9.93 -9.31
C ASP A 148 21.09 10.19 -8.02
N ALA A 149 19.96 9.51 -7.84
CA ALA A 149 19.06 9.77 -6.75
C ALA A 149 19.42 8.94 -5.50
N PRO A 150 19.39 9.53 -4.29
CA PRO A 150 19.63 8.79 -3.05
C PRO A 150 18.81 7.51 -2.94
N LEU A 151 19.45 6.44 -2.43
CA LEU A 151 18.83 5.14 -2.26
C LEU A 151 17.58 5.22 -1.35
N THR A 152 16.55 4.45 -1.69
CA THR A 152 15.35 4.31 -0.87
C THR A 152 15.04 2.83 -0.66
N LEU A 153 14.40 2.49 0.47
CA LEU A 153 13.88 1.13 0.68
C LEU A 153 12.53 0.90 -0.02
N SER A 154 11.88 1.96 -0.49
CA SER A 154 10.53 1.90 -1.06
C SER A 154 10.47 1.01 -2.29
N LYS A 155 9.57 0.04 -2.30
CA LYS A 155 9.32 -0.82 -3.47
C LYS A 155 8.57 -0.08 -4.57
N SER A 156 8.65 -0.63 -5.78
CA SER A 156 7.91 -0.13 -6.94
C SER A 156 6.39 -0.15 -6.69
N CYS A 157 5.63 0.67 -7.42
CA CYS A 157 4.16 0.68 -7.29
C CYS A 157 3.57 -0.65 -7.74
N SER A 158 4.11 -1.25 -8.81
CA SER A 158 3.77 -2.60 -9.26
C SER A 158 3.93 -3.66 -8.16
N ASP A 159 5.06 -3.69 -7.46
CA ASP A 159 5.30 -4.69 -6.39
C ASP A 159 4.36 -4.50 -5.20
N LYS A 160 4.05 -3.24 -4.87
CA LYS A 160 3.12 -2.91 -3.80
C LYS A 160 1.69 -3.31 -4.16
N LEU A 161 1.24 -3.04 -5.39
CA LEU A 161 -0.08 -3.46 -5.84
C LEU A 161 -0.20 -5.00 -5.91
N ALA A 162 0.84 -5.69 -6.37
CA ALA A 162 0.87 -7.16 -6.35
C ALA A 162 0.73 -7.74 -4.92
N MET A 163 1.46 -7.19 -3.94
CA MET A 163 1.31 -7.56 -2.52
C MET A 163 -0.11 -7.29 -1.99
N LYS A 164 -0.77 -6.26 -2.50
CA LYS A 164 -2.12 -5.85 -2.09
C LYS A 164 -3.22 -6.77 -2.62
N GLN A 165 -2.96 -7.54 -3.68
CA GLN A 165 -3.84 -8.64 -4.11
C GLN A 165 -3.97 -9.73 -3.05
N CYS A 166 -3.01 -9.84 -2.12
CA CYS A 166 -3.06 -10.84 -1.04
C CYS A 166 -3.44 -10.23 0.32
N THR A 167 -2.95 -9.02 0.58
CA THR A 167 -3.01 -8.40 1.91
C THR A 167 -4.14 -7.36 2.07
N SER A 168 -5.04 -7.21 1.09
CA SER A 168 -6.03 -6.13 1.00
C SER A 168 -5.43 -4.72 0.90
N LEU A 169 -6.22 -3.74 0.44
CA LEU A 169 -5.85 -2.33 0.40
C LEU A 169 -5.60 -1.73 1.79
N LEU A 170 -6.07 -2.36 2.86
CA LEU A 170 -5.88 -1.91 4.23
C LEU A 170 -4.40 -1.86 4.65
N SER A 171 -4.05 -0.82 5.39
CA SER A 171 -2.80 -0.72 6.14
C SER A 171 -2.88 -1.65 7.37
N GLY A 172 -1.73 -1.95 7.99
CA GLY A 172 -1.74 -2.76 9.22
C GLY A 172 -2.50 -2.09 10.38
N LEU A 173 -2.57 -0.75 10.37
CA LEU A 173 -3.35 0.04 11.33
C LEU A 173 -4.85 -0.07 11.02
N THR A 174 -5.24 0.21 9.78
CA THR A 174 -6.66 0.24 9.38
C THR A 174 -7.30 -1.14 9.41
N SER A 175 -6.53 -2.22 9.22
CA SER A 175 -7.01 -3.60 9.39
C SER A 175 -7.41 -3.95 10.83
N ARG A 176 -7.17 -3.07 11.79
CA ARG A 176 -7.66 -3.19 13.17
C ARG A 176 -9.07 -2.68 13.35
N LEU A 177 -9.50 -1.79 12.47
CA LEU A 177 -10.86 -1.26 12.47
C LEU A 177 -11.73 -2.00 11.47
N VAL A 178 -11.20 -2.28 10.28
CA VAL A 178 -11.97 -2.81 9.15
C VAL A 178 -11.51 -4.23 8.81
N TRP A 179 -12.47 -5.16 8.70
CA TRP A 179 -12.23 -6.52 8.24
C TRP A 179 -11.78 -6.51 6.77
N PRO A 180 -10.68 -7.21 6.42
CA PRO A 180 -10.03 -7.05 5.11
C PRO A 180 -10.76 -7.73 3.95
N GLU A 181 -11.69 -8.65 4.21
CA GLU A 181 -12.25 -9.58 3.23
C GLU A 181 -12.75 -8.90 1.95
N ASN A 182 -13.47 -7.79 2.06
CA ASN A 182 -14.03 -7.06 0.91
C ASN A 182 -13.20 -5.84 0.48
N VAL A 183 -12.02 -5.62 1.05
CA VAL A 183 -11.23 -4.39 0.84
C VAL A 183 -10.10 -4.61 -0.18
N TYR A 184 -10.46 -5.12 -1.35
CA TYR A 184 -9.54 -5.41 -2.44
C TYR A 184 -9.85 -4.54 -3.65
N LEU A 185 -8.82 -4.29 -4.46
CA LEU A 185 -9.03 -3.62 -5.74
C LEU A 185 -9.85 -4.55 -6.63
N TYR A 186 -10.91 -4.04 -7.25
CA TYR A 186 -11.70 -4.75 -8.25
C TYR A 186 -11.18 -4.47 -9.66
N THR A 187 -10.83 -3.21 -9.95
CA THR A 187 -10.26 -2.82 -11.25
C THR A 187 -9.14 -1.80 -11.10
N LEU A 188 -8.06 -1.98 -11.87
CA LEU A 188 -7.07 -0.96 -12.19
C LEU A 188 -7.31 -0.44 -13.61
N VAL A 189 -7.64 0.84 -13.75
CA VAL A 189 -7.87 1.49 -15.04
C VAL A 189 -6.61 2.26 -15.45
N LEU A 190 -6.12 2.00 -16.67
CA LEU A 190 -4.96 2.67 -17.27
C LEU A 190 -5.36 3.30 -18.62
N PRO A 191 -4.70 4.37 -19.07
CA PRO A 191 -4.76 4.76 -20.48
C PRO A 191 -4.31 3.60 -21.38
N GLU A 192 -4.91 3.46 -22.57
CA GLU A 192 -4.50 2.43 -23.55
C GLU A 192 -3.01 2.51 -23.88
N SER A 193 -2.48 3.72 -23.99
CA SER A 193 -1.06 4.02 -24.22
C SER A 193 -0.14 3.58 -23.09
N GLN A 194 -0.69 3.23 -21.92
CA GLN A 194 0.01 2.83 -20.70
C GLN A 194 -0.28 1.37 -20.33
N TYR A 195 -0.93 0.62 -21.22
CA TYR A 195 -1.25 -0.78 -21.01
C TYR A 195 -0.39 -1.66 -21.90
N VAL A 196 0.37 -2.56 -21.27
CA VAL A 196 1.09 -3.64 -21.96
C VAL A 196 0.61 -4.96 -21.35
N GLY A 197 -0.22 -5.70 -22.10
CA GLY A 197 -0.90 -6.89 -21.57
C GLY A 197 0.04 -7.96 -21.02
N THR A 198 1.16 -8.20 -21.69
CA THR A 198 2.20 -9.13 -21.22
C THR A 198 2.87 -8.65 -19.92
N ALA A 199 3.09 -7.35 -19.77
CA ALA A 199 3.65 -6.76 -18.56
C ALA A 199 2.68 -6.82 -17.38
N VAL A 200 1.40 -6.54 -17.64
CA VAL A 200 0.32 -6.63 -16.66
C VAL A 200 0.14 -8.07 -16.17
N GLU A 201 0.05 -9.04 -17.08
CA GLU A 201 -0.08 -10.46 -16.72
C GLU A 201 1.14 -10.90 -15.91
N ARG A 202 2.35 -10.55 -16.35
CA ARG A 202 3.58 -10.86 -15.61
C ARG A 202 3.58 -10.25 -14.21
N ALA A 203 3.18 -8.99 -14.06
CA ALA A 203 3.28 -8.23 -12.82
C ALA A 203 2.16 -8.55 -11.81
N PHE A 204 0.95 -8.86 -12.26
CA PHE A 204 -0.23 -9.00 -11.40
C PHE A 204 -0.97 -10.32 -11.59
N GLY A 205 -0.92 -10.88 -12.78
CA GLY A 205 -1.77 -11.98 -13.20
C GLY A 205 -1.41 -13.34 -12.58
N PRO A 206 -2.39 -14.27 -12.56
CA PRO A 206 -2.24 -15.59 -11.97
C PRO A 206 -1.36 -16.53 -12.80
N GLN A 207 -1.00 -16.19 -14.05
CA GLN A 207 -0.03 -16.93 -14.85
C GLN A 207 1.36 -16.29 -14.85
N GLY A 208 1.45 -15.03 -14.40
CA GLY A 208 2.69 -14.32 -14.17
C GLY A 208 3.37 -14.67 -12.84
N ARG A 209 4.05 -13.69 -12.24
CA ARG A 209 4.80 -13.89 -10.98
C ARG A 209 3.92 -14.25 -9.78
N MET A 210 2.61 -13.98 -9.86
CA MET A 210 1.65 -14.32 -8.81
C MET A 210 1.13 -15.76 -8.90
N LYS A 211 1.60 -16.56 -9.87
CA LYS A 211 1.18 -17.96 -10.07
C LYS A 211 1.29 -18.83 -8.83
N ALA A 212 2.37 -18.69 -8.05
CA ALA A 212 2.60 -19.49 -6.86
C ALA A 212 1.52 -19.24 -5.80
N VAL A 213 1.13 -17.99 -5.56
CA VAL A 213 0.05 -17.65 -4.61
C VAL A 213 -1.35 -17.89 -5.20
N ALA A 214 -1.50 -17.85 -6.52
CA ALA A 214 -2.74 -18.29 -7.19
C ALA A 214 -2.98 -19.80 -7.03
N SER A 215 -1.92 -20.57 -6.82
CA SER A 215 -1.93 -22.03 -6.73
C SER A 215 -1.77 -22.56 -5.30
N LEU A 216 -2.08 -21.76 -4.27
CA LEU A 216 -2.03 -22.19 -2.87
C LEU A 216 -2.83 -23.47 -2.66
N ASN A 217 -2.38 -24.36 -1.78
CA ASN A 217 -3.18 -25.53 -1.40
C ASN A 217 -4.35 -25.13 -0.48
N THR A 218 -5.29 -26.04 -0.26
CA THR A 218 -6.48 -25.78 0.57
C THR A 218 -6.11 -25.34 1.99
N ARG A 219 -5.12 -25.97 2.63
CA ARG A 219 -4.69 -25.60 3.98
C ARG A 219 -4.16 -24.17 4.05
N GLN A 220 -3.36 -23.76 3.08
CA GLN A 220 -2.83 -22.39 2.99
C GLN A 220 -3.96 -21.37 2.75
N ARG A 221 -4.91 -21.69 1.86
CA ARG A 221 -6.09 -20.83 1.61
C ARG A 221 -6.93 -20.64 2.86
N GLU A 222 -7.25 -21.71 3.57
CA GLU A 222 -8.04 -21.61 4.81
C GLU A 222 -7.28 -20.85 5.91
N SER A 223 -5.95 -21.03 6.01
CA SER A 223 -5.10 -20.26 6.92
C SER A 223 -5.19 -18.75 6.65
N TRP A 224 -5.14 -18.33 5.38
CA TRP A 224 -5.29 -16.93 5.01
C TRP A 224 -6.73 -16.43 5.25
N LYS A 225 -7.73 -17.24 4.87
CA LYS A 225 -9.16 -16.90 5.00
C LYS A 225 -9.57 -16.70 6.45
N ALA A 226 -8.97 -17.40 7.40
CA ALA A 226 -9.21 -17.21 8.83
C ALA A 226 -8.96 -15.76 9.31
N GLY A 227 -8.09 -15.01 8.62
CA GLY A 227 -7.85 -13.58 8.88
C GLY A 227 -8.53 -12.64 7.88
N GLY A 228 -9.47 -13.14 7.07
CA GLY A 228 -10.14 -12.38 6.01
C GLY A 228 -9.25 -12.09 4.81
N TYR A 229 -8.12 -12.79 4.67
CA TYR A 229 -7.19 -12.58 3.55
C TYR A 229 -7.33 -13.67 2.49
N ALA A 230 -7.14 -13.28 1.24
CA ALA A 230 -7.05 -14.18 0.10
C ALA A 230 -6.22 -13.53 -1.01
N PHE A 231 -5.76 -14.33 -1.97
CA PHE A 231 -5.32 -13.81 -3.26
C PHE A 231 -6.57 -13.43 -4.09
N LYS A 232 -6.84 -12.13 -4.21
CA LYS A 232 -7.90 -11.57 -5.05
C LYS A 232 -7.25 -10.74 -6.17
N PRO A 233 -7.10 -11.31 -7.38
CA PRO A 233 -6.61 -10.55 -8.52
C PRO A 233 -7.64 -9.48 -8.93
N PHE A 234 -7.16 -8.40 -9.54
CA PHE A 234 -8.01 -7.33 -10.09
C PHE A 234 -7.94 -7.30 -11.61
N ASP A 235 -9.02 -6.86 -12.25
CA ASP A 235 -9.04 -6.61 -13.69
C ASP A 235 -8.19 -5.38 -14.02
N VAL A 236 -7.39 -5.46 -15.08
CA VAL A 236 -6.80 -4.25 -15.69
C VAL A 236 -7.62 -3.87 -16.91
N ARG A 237 -8.22 -2.69 -16.88
CA ARG A 237 -9.03 -2.16 -17.99
C ARG A 237 -8.38 -0.92 -18.57
N THR A 238 -8.64 -0.67 -19.84
CA THR A 238 -8.11 0.50 -20.53
C THR A 238 -9.16 1.60 -20.66
N THR A 239 -8.69 2.84 -20.83
CA THR A 239 -9.51 3.98 -21.22
C THR A 239 -8.81 4.77 -22.31
N THR A 240 -9.60 5.39 -23.19
CA THR A 240 -9.12 6.34 -24.21
C THR A 240 -8.92 7.74 -23.64
N ARG A 241 -9.28 7.98 -22.37
CA ARG A 241 -9.15 9.29 -21.73
C ARG A 241 -7.69 9.60 -21.41
N GLU A 242 -7.16 10.62 -22.09
CA GLU A 242 -5.89 11.26 -21.77
C GLU A 242 -6.15 12.64 -21.14
N PHE A 243 -5.33 13.04 -20.18
CA PHE A 243 -5.42 14.34 -19.53
C PHE A 243 -4.50 15.35 -20.21
N GLU A 244 -4.90 16.62 -20.28
CA GLU A 244 -4.19 17.72 -20.96
C GLU A 244 -2.68 17.80 -20.64
N TYR A 245 -2.31 17.52 -19.38
CA TYR A 245 -0.91 17.56 -18.93
C TYR A 245 -0.23 16.19 -18.88
N SER A 246 -0.76 15.19 -19.60
CA SER A 246 -0.09 13.91 -19.76
C SER A 246 1.19 14.08 -20.58
N ARG A 247 2.19 13.22 -20.35
CA ARG A 247 3.46 13.23 -21.11
C ARG A 247 3.25 13.05 -22.63
N ARG A 248 2.09 12.51 -23.02
CA ARG A 248 1.71 12.18 -24.39
C ARG A 248 0.92 13.29 -25.10
N SER A 249 0.48 14.33 -24.38
CA SER A 249 -0.40 15.38 -24.93
C SER A 249 0.30 16.35 -25.91
N GLY A 250 1.58 16.13 -26.25
CA GLY A 250 2.25 16.84 -27.35
C GLY A 250 2.40 18.36 -27.15
N THR A 251 2.18 18.89 -25.95
CA THR A 251 2.40 20.30 -25.65
C THR A 251 3.87 20.66 -25.86
N THR A 252 4.14 21.77 -26.56
CA THR A 252 5.45 22.21 -27.07
C THR A 252 6.54 22.42 -26.00
N THR A 253 6.18 22.38 -24.72
CA THR A 253 7.12 22.43 -23.59
C THR A 253 7.23 21.07 -22.92
N ALA A 254 8.44 20.52 -22.79
CA ALA A 254 8.70 19.27 -22.09
C ALA A 254 8.10 19.29 -20.67
N ALA A 255 7.06 18.49 -20.43
CA ALA A 255 6.39 18.43 -19.14
C ALA A 255 7.35 17.91 -18.06
N VAL A 256 7.60 18.72 -17.03
CA VAL A 256 8.48 18.36 -15.91
C VAL A 256 7.64 17.81 -14.75
N PRO A 257 8.00 16.67 -14.14
CA PRO A 257 7.28 16.15 -12.99
C PRO A 257 7.28 17.13 -11.81
N SER A 258 6.10 17.46 -11.30
CA SER A 258 5.96 18.30 -10.10
C SER A 258 6.51 17.60 -8.85
N ASN A 259 7.18 18.37 -7.99
CA ASN A 259 7.60 17.94 -6.66
C ASN A 259 6.43 17.90 -5.66
N LEU A 260 5.30 18.53 -5.99
CA LEU A 260 4.08 18.48 -5.21
C LEU A 260 3.41 17.11 -5.33
N SER A 261 2.65 16.74 -4.31
CA SER A 261 1.68 15.65 -4.36
C SER A 261 0.45 16.04 -3.57
N ALA A 262 -0.73 15.80 -4.13
CA ALA A 262 -1.98 16.17 -3.52
C ALA A 262 -2.74 14.91 -3.09
N MET A 263 -3.42 14.99 -1.97
CA MET A 263 -4.32 13.96 -1.47
C MET A 263 -5.65 14.62 -1.13
N VAL A 264 -6.75 14.01 -1.58
CA VAL A 264 -8.10 14.47 -1.30
C VAL A 264 -8.97 13.28 -0.91
N THR A 265 -9.72 13.44 0.18
CA THR A 265 -10.85 12.62 0.61
C THR A 265 -12.05 13.56 0.84
N PRO A 266 -13.28 13.06 1.03
CA PRO A 266 -14.43 13.93 1.30
C PRO A 266 -14.23 14.88 2.50
N GLN A 267 -13.47 14.44 3.51
CA GLN A 267 -13.24 15.18 4.76
C GLN A 267 -11.88 15.91 4.81
N ARG A 268 -10.94 15.61 3.90
CA ARG A 268 -9.54 16.06 4.02
C ARG A 268 -8.93 16.42 2.68
N GLN A 269 -8.15 17.49 2.67
CA GLN A 269 -7.35 17.89 1.52
C GLN A 269 -5.98 18.34 1.98
N GLU A 270 -4.93 17.75 1.41
CA GLU A 270 -3.54 18.05 1.75
C GLU A 270 -2.70 18.21 0.48
N ILE A 271 -1.85 19.24 0.48
CA ILE A 271 -0.75 19.37 -0.48
C ILE A 271 0.55 19.04 0.24
N LEU A 272 1.34 18.15 -0.36
CA LEU A 272 2.53 17.59 0.23
C LEU A 272 3.78 17.93 -0.60
N ILE A 273 4.87 18.20 0.11
CA ILE A 273 6.22 18.30 -0.43
C ILE A 273 7.13 17.45 0.43
N ASN A 274 7.94 16.58 -0.18
CA ASN A 274 8.89 15.73 0.53
C ASN A 274 8.25 14.84 1.63
N GLY A 275 7.02 14.41 1.41
CA GLY A 275 6.27 13.52 2.31
C GLY A 275 5.70 14.20 3.56
N VAL A 276 5.65 15.53 3.60
CA VAL A 276 5.06 16.36 4.67
C VAL A 276 4.19 17.46 4.06
N LEU A 277 3.37 18.12 4.88
CA LEU A 277 2.53 19.26 4.48
C LEU A 277 3.37 20.38 3.84
N GLN A 278 2.87 20.93 2.73
CA GLN A 278 3.50 22.07 2.06
C GLN A 278 3.69 23.25 3.04
N GLY A 279 4.86 23.89 2.97
CA GLY A 279 5.22 25.00 3.86
C GLY A 279 5.74 24.58 5.24
N ARG A 280 5.82 23.27 5.53
CA ARG A 280 6.36 22.75 6.79
C ARG A 280 7.75 22.14 6.60
N LYS A 281 8.56 22.20 7.66
CA LYS A 281 9.89 21.58 7.68
C LYS A 281 9.75 20.06 7.73
N GLN A 282 10.50 19.35 6.89
CA GLN A 282 10.58 17.89 6.96
C GLN A 282 11.03 17.47 8.37
N PHE A 283 10.39 16.44 8.94
CA PHE A 283 10.58 15.95 10.32
C PHE A 283 9.99 16.79 11.46
N ASP A 284 9.44 17.97 11.20
CA ASP A 284 8.61 18.67 12.21
C ASP A 284 7.28 17.91 12.35
N PRO A 285 6.90 17.43 13.54
CA PRO A 285 5.63 16.73 13.76
C PRO A 285 4.39 17.55 13.31
N ARG A 286 4.45 18.89 13.38
CA ARG A 286 3.37 19.77 12.91
C ARG A 286 3.22 19.79 11.39
N GLY A 287 4.21 19.26 10.67
CA GLY A 287 4.16 19.04 9.23
C GLY A 287 3.69 17.66 8.82
N ALA A 288 3.37 16.77 9.77
CA ALA A 288 2.92 15.44 9.44
C ALA A 288 1.57 15.47 8.69
N SER A 289 1.48 14.70 7.61
CA SER A 289 0.20 14.44 6.93
C SER A 289 -0.74 13.68 7.85
N CYS A 290 -2.05 13.89 7.71
CA CYS A 290 -3.09 13.11 8.37
C CYS A 290 -3.05 11.62 7.98
N ALA A 291 -2.36 11.27 6.89
CA ALA A 291 -2.12 9.90 6.44
C ALA A 291 -0.71 9.39 6.81
N SER A 292 0.03 10.12 7.66
CA SER A 292 1.26 9.65 8.28
C SER A 292 0.98 8.50 9.24
N ARG A 293 1.99 7.67 9.54
CA ARG A 293 1.77 6.50 10.41
C ARG A 293 1.42 6.92 11.83
N ARG A 294 2.02 7.99 12.33
CA ARG A 294 1.74 8.49 13.68
C ARG A 294 0.31 9.04 13.77
N ALA A 295 -0.10 9.87 12.82
CA ALA A 295 -1.47 10.40 12.80
C ALA A 295 -2.51 9.28 12.65
N MET A 296 -2.30 8.37 11.70
CA MET A 296 -3.21 7.23 11.50
C MET A 296 -3.31 6.33 12.74
N TRP A 297 -2.22 6.14 13.49
CA TRP A 297 -2.25 5.29 14.68
C TRP A 297 -3.02 5.95 15.83
N LYS A 298 -2.84 7.25 16.07
CA LYS A 298 -3.64 7.99 17.05
C LYS A 298 -5.13 7.87 16.76
N ASP A 299 -5.53 8.16 15.53
CA ASP A 299 -6.95 8.15 15.18
C ASP A 299 -7.54 6.72 15.21
N VAL A 300 -6.74 5.69 14.91
CA VAL A 300 -7.18 4.30 15.06
C VAL A 300 -7.41 3.93 16.52
N ILE A 301 -6.58 4.42 17.46
CA ILE A 301 -6.81 4.25 18.90
C ILE A 301 -8.13 4.91 19.31
N ASP A 302 -8.33 6.16 18.90
CA ASP A 302 -9.52 6.95 19.28
C ASP A 302 -10.80 6.31 18.76
N VAL A 303 -10.80 5.83 17.51
CA VAL A 303 -11.95 5.15 16.92
C VAL A 303 -12.21 3.80 17.60
N ALA A 304 -11.17 3.02 17.90
CA ALA A 304 -11.32 1.75 18.62
C ALA A 304 -11.93 1.94 20.01
N ALA A 305 -11.47 2.96 20.75
CA ALA A 305 -12.01 3.32 22.05
C ALA A 305 -13.48 3.77 21.95
N THR A 306 -13.80 4.62 20.97
CA THR A 306 -15.18 5.08 20.71
C THR A 306 -16.10 3.91 20.35
N ALA A 307 -15.57 2.92 19.62
CA ALA A 307 -16.30 1.72 19.22
C ALA A 307 -16.44 0.66 20.35
N GLY A 308 -16.01 0.98 21.58
CA GLY A 308 -16.08 0.07 22.73
C GLY A 308 -15.19 -1.16 22.62
N GLN A 309 -14.14 -1.12 21.78
CA GLN A 309 -13.18 -2.20 21.64
C GLN A 309 -11.97 -1.95 22.53
N GLU A 310 -11.71 -2.84 23.50
CA GLU A 310 -10.40 -2.92 24.14
C GLU A 310 -9.42 -3.63 23.20
N ILE A 311 -8.89 -2.89 22.23
CA ILE A 311 -7.81 -3.43 21.40
C ILE A 311 -6.50 -3.28 22.18
N ALA A 312 -6.23 -4.21 23.10
CA ALA A 312 -4.98 -4.24 23.88
C ALA A 312 -3.73 -4.10 23.00
N GLU A 313 -3.79 -4.62 21.78
CA GLU A 313 -2.76 -4.63 20.74
C GLU A 313 -2.58 -3.31 19.96
N VAL A 314 -3.54 -2.39 20.07
CA VAL A 314 -3.50 -1.04 19.48
C VAL A 314 -3.25 0.01 20.54
N SER A 315 -3.31 -0.36 21.82
CA SER A 315 -2.97 0.51 22.95
C SER A 315 -1.64 1.23 22.67
N GLY A 316 -1.55 2.51 23.06
CA GLY A 316 -0.29 3.28 22.93
C GLY A 316 0.91 2.66 23.66
N LYS A 317 0.67 1.57 24.40
CA LYS A 317 1.64 0.77 25.14
C LYS A 317 2.43 -0.12 24.18
N GLY A 318 3.31 0.47 23.38
CA GLY A 318 4.21 -0.28 22.51
C GLY A 318 4.88 0.59 21.44
N THR A 319 5.83 0.00 20.72
CA THR A 319 6.44 0.61 19.53
C THR A 319 5.57 0.42 18.30
N CYS A 320 5.76 1.25 17.27
CA CYS A 320 5.12 1.06 15.97
C CYS A 320 5.47 -0.31 15.36
N CYS A 321 6.65 -0.85 15.67
CA CYS A 321 7.06 -2.20 15.29
C CYS A 321 6.13 -3.25 15.92
N GLU A 322 5.96 -3.22 17.24
CA GLU A 322 5.10 -4.13 17.99
C GLU A 322 3.66 -4.08 17.46
N MET A 323 3.09 -2.87 17.33
CA MET A 323 1.74 -2.70 16.77
C MET A 323 1.58 -3.28 15.35
N LYS A 324 2.61 -3.22 14.49
CA LYS A 324 2.52 -3.82 13.15
C LYS A 324 2.50 -5.35 13.19
N HIS A 325 3.12 -5.93 14.21
CA HIS A 325 3.33 -7.37 14.36
C HIS A 325 2.23 -8.07 15.16
N THR A 326 1.26 -7.33 15.69
CA THR A 326 0.16 -7.90 16.47
C THR A 326 -0.80 -8.74 15.61
N SER A 327 -0.79 -8.65 14.27
CA SER A 327 -1.67 -9.47 13.40
C SER A 327 -0.81 -10.56 12.78
N GLN A 328 -0.79 -11.72 13.43
CA GLN A 328 0.11 -12.79 13.04
C GLN A 328 -0.29 -13.35 11.67
N ILE A 329 -1.59 -13.49 11.40
CA ILE A 329 -2.08 -13.93 10.07
C ILE A 329 -1.64 -12.96 8.97
N ARG A 330 -1.76 -11.64 9.15
CA ARG A 330 -1.33 -10.66 8.13
C ARG A 330 0.16 -10.75 7.84
N GLU A 331 0.98 -10.90 8.87
CA GLU A 331 2.43 -11.06 8.70
C GLU A 331 2.79 -12.41 8.06
N HIS A 332 2.05 -13.48 8.36
CA HIS A 332 2.17 -14.77 7.69
C HIS A 332 1.86 -14.65 6.19
N VAL A 333 0.73 -14.02 5.81
CA VAL A 333 0.39 -13.74 4.41
C VAL A 333 1.51 -12.96 3.71
N LYS A 334 2.01 -11.89 4.34
CA LYS A 334 3.13 -11.11 3.78
C LYS A 334 4.38 -11.95 3.59
N LYS A 335 4.70 -12.83 4.53
CA LYS A 335 5.85 -13.73 4.46
C LYS A 335 5.71 -14.67 3.26
N ASP A 336 4.59 -15.39 3.19
CA ASP A 336 4.29 -16.32 2.11
C ASP A 336 4.41 -15.65 0.74
N VAL A 337 3.79 -14.47 0.56
CA VAL A 337 3.84 -13.73 -0.71
C VAL A 337 5.27 -13.33 -1.10
N ARG A 338 6.09 -12.88 -0.14
CA ARG A 338 7.49 -12.51 -0.40
C ARG A 338 8.34 -13.71 -0.78
N GLU A 339 8.12 -14.87 -0.15
CA GLU A 339 8.89 -16.07 -0.41
C GLU A 339 8.46 -16.74 -1.73
N MET A 340 7.16 -16.71 -2.05
CA MET A 340 6.60 -17.44 -3.18
C MET A 340 6.56 -16.63 -4.49
N SER A 341 6.21 -15.35 -4.43
CA SER A 341 5.89 -14.55 -5.64
C SER A 341 6.66 -13.23 -5.75
N LEU A 342 7.04 -12.63 -4.62
CA LEU A 342 7.74 -11.36 -4.57
C LEU A 342 9.13 -11.54 -3.93
N GLN A 343 9.89 -12.48 -4.50
CA GLN A 343 11.23 -12.82 -4.03
C GLN A 343 12.15 -11.59 -4.05
N ARG A 344 13.12 -11.58 -3.13
CA ARG A 344 14.08 -10.46 -2.93
C ARG A 344 13.41 -9.18 -2.40
N TRP A 345 12.25 -9.28 -1.77
CA TRP A 345 11.65 -8.18 -1.04
C TRP A 345 12.45 -7.82 0.22
N GLU A 346 13.34 -6.84 0.13
CA GLU A 346 13.95 -6.25 1.34
C GLU A 346 12.91 -5.45 2.14
N ARG A 347 12.77 -5.71 3.44
CA ARG A 347 11.83 -4.97 4.30
C ARG A 347 12.27 -3.51 4.49
N ASN A 348 11.30 -2.61 4.55
CA ASN A 348 11.55 -1.23 4.98
C ASN A 348 11.70 -1.25 6.50
N VAL A 349 12.90 -1.02 7.01
CA VAL A 349 13.22 -0.93 8.44
C VAL A 349 13.75 0.46 8.78
N GLY A 350 13.82 0.80 10.07
CA GLY A 350 14.45 2.04 10.55
C GLY A 350 13.52 3.21 10.80
N ASP A 351 12.21 3.01 10.87
CA ASP A 351 11.24 4.03 11.33
C ASP A 351 10.08 3.35 12.07
N GLU A 352 10.38 2.45 13.01
CA GLU A 352 9.38 1.60 13.69
C GLU A 352 9.52 1.62 15.23
N GLU A 353 10.63 2.11 15.78
CA GLU A 353 10.94 2.08 17.22
C GLU A 353 10.25 3.18 18.05
N TRP A 354 9.45 4.04 17.42
CA TRP A 354 8.77 5.14 18.10
C TRP A 354 7.43 4.71 18.69
N LYS A 355 6.98 5.44 19.72
CA LYS A 355 5.72 5.23 20.43
C LYS A 355 4.80 6.43 20.27
N ILE A 356 3.51 6.24 20.54
CA ILE A 356 2.59 7.35 20.80
C ILE A 356 2.80 7.75 22.26
N GLU A 357 3.07 9.03 22.51
CA GLU A 357 3.11 9.55 23.88
C GLU A 357 1.67 9.62 24.40
N ASP A 358 1.44 9.12 25.62
CA ASP A 358 0.17 9.29 26.32
C ASP A 358 -0.06 10.80 26.49
N SER A 359 -1.11 11.32 25.85
CA SER A 359 -1.50 12.73 25.88
C SER A 359 -2.22 13.11 27.16
#